data_AF-A0A8J2NLN1-F1
#
_entry.id   AF-A0A8J2NLN1-F1
#
_cell.length_a   1.000
_cell.length_b   1.000
_cell.length_c   1.000
_cell.angle_alpha   90.00
_cell.angle_beta   90.00
_cell.angle_gamma   90.00
#
_symmetry.space_group_name_H-M   'P 1'
#
loop_
_entity.id
_entity.type
_entity.pdbx_description
1 polymer ?
#
loop_
_entity_poly.entity_id
_entity_poly.type
_entity_poly.pdbx_seq_one_letter_code
_entity_poly.pdbx_strand_id
1 'polypeptide(L)'
;RYYIMNFDTHKYPRFTPPSVTNKFSTQWVYETAAKAWSQWLPSASLKTFLHGGYYSRSITPRLRIIVLNNNVCFVTNFWQAFEDRDPSGQLQWLVEQLQ
;
A
#
# COMPACT_ATOMS: atom_id res chain seq x y z
N ARG A 1 3.10 -7.89 -12.87
CA ARG A 1 2.62 -6.52 -12.55
C ARG A 1 2.44 -6.49 -11.03
N TYR A 2 3.30 -5.77 -10.30
CA TYR A 2 3.43 -5.90 -8.83
C TYR A 2 3.37 -4.53 -8.12
N TYR A 3 2.79 -3.53 -8.77
CA TYR A 3 2.82 -2.15 -8.29
C TYR A 3 1.44 -1.53 -8.47
N ILE A 4 0.91 -0.94 -7.40
CA ILE A 4 -0.27 -0.08 -7.46
C ILE A 4 0.21 1.24 -8.06
N MET A 5 -0.18 1.53 -9.30
CA MET A 5 0.17 2.80 -9.95
C MET A 5 -0.93 3.84 -9.70
N ASN A 6 -0.54 5.11 -9.66
CA ASN A 6 -1.40 6.29 -9.47
C ASN A 6 -2.66 6.36 -10.37
N PHE A 7 -2.73 5.59 -11.46
CA PHE A 7 -3.84 5.66 -12.42
C PHE A 7 -5.16 5.02 -11.93
N ASP A 8 -5.15 4.30 -10.80
CA ASP A 8 -6.32 3.57 -10.30
C ASP A 8 -7.37 4.43 -9.55
N THR A 9 -7.12 5.71 -9.24
CA THR A 9 -7.96 6.49 -8.30
C THR A 9 -8.63 7.77 -8.85
N HIS A 10 -8.79 7.88 -10.18
CA HIS A 10 -9.23 9.08 -10.93
C HIS A 10 -8.12 10.13 -11.07
N LYS A 11 -8.36 11.23 -11.84
CA LYS A 11 -7.37 12.27 -12.26
C LYS A 11 -6.36 12.77 -11.20
N TYR A 12 -6.60 12.54 -9.91
CA TYR A 12 -5.72 12.88 -8.79
C TYR A 12 -5.63 11.70 -7.81
N PRO A 13 -4.41 11.36 -7.33
CA PRO A 13 -4.24 10.27 -6.38
C PRO A 13 -4.97 10.56 -5.08
N ARG A 14 -5.87 9.65 -4.70
CA ARG A 14 -6.63 9.71 -3.45
C ARG A 14 -6.40 8.41 -2.71
N PHE A 15 -5.26 8.31 -2.03
CA PHE A 15 -4.98 7.18 -1.16
C PHE A 15 -5.16 7.64 0.27
N THR A 16 -6.28 7.24 0.87
CA THR A 16 -6.63 7.63 2.23
C THR A 16 -5.78 6.90 3.25
N PRO A 17 -5.41 7.55 4.37
CA PRO A 17 -4.83 6.86 5.50
C PRO A 17 -5.82 5.86 6.13
N PRO A 18 -5.35 4.87 6.91
CA PRO A 18 -6.21 3.89 7.58
C PRO A 18 -7.19 4.49 8.59
N SER A 19 -6.93 5.71 9.08
CA SER A 19 -7.81 6.45 9.99
C SER A 19 -9.15 6.85 9.34
N VAL A 20 -9.19 6.96 8.00
CA VAL A 20 -10.40 7.32 7.24
C VAL A 20 -11.23 6.08 6.93
N THR A 21 -12.26 5.84 7.75
CA THR A 21 -13.15 4.66 7.65
C THR A 21 -14.55 4.97 7.09
N ASN A 22 -14.81 6.24 6.76
CA ASN A 22 -16.10 6.69 6.24
C ASN A 22 -16.18 6.55 4.70
N LYS A 23 -17.22 7.14 4.08
CA LYS A 23 -17.46 7.12 2.63
C LYS A 23 -16.32 7.66 1.75
N PHE A 24 -15.36 8.38 2.32
CA PHE A 24 -14.20 8.90 1.59
C PHE A 24 -13.05 7.89 1.53
N SER A 25 -13.12 6.81 2.30
CA SER A 25 -12.11 5.76 2.33
C SER A 25 -11.87 5.16 0.95
N THR A 26 -10.59 4.98 0.60
CA THR A 26 -10.17 4.30 -0.63
C THR A 26 -9.76 2.86 -0.39
N GLN A 27 -10.18 2.27 0.73
CA GLN A 27 -9.91 0.87 1.08
C GLN A 27 -10.33 -0.12 -0.02
N TRP A 28 -11.43 0.20 -0.73
CA TRP A 28 -11.94 -0.60 -1.85
C TRP A 28 -10.90 -0.83 -2.95
N VAL A 29 -9.93 0.08 -3.12
CA VAL A 29 -8.84 -0.04 -4.10
C VAL A 29 -7.94 -1.21 -3.72
N TYR A 30 -7.53 -1.29 -2.45
CA TYR A 30 -6.70 -2.40 -1.95
C TYR A 30 -7.47 -3.72 -1.97
N GLU A 31 -8.75 -3.72 -1.61
CA GLU A 31 -9.58 -4.93 -1.68
C GLU A 31 -9.75 -5.44 -3.12
N THR A 32 -9.94 -4.52 -4.07
CA THR A 32 -10.09 -4.85 -5.49
C THR A 32 -8.78 -5.38 -6.06
N ALA A 33 -7.66 -4.71 -5.76
CA ALA A 33 -6.33 -5.14 -6.18
C ALA A 33 -5.96 -6.50 -5.55
N ALA A 34 -6.29 -6.74 -4.29
CA ALA A 34 -6.04 -8.01 -3.62
C ALA A 34 -6.79 -9.18 -4.28
N LYS A 35 -8.05 -8.96 -4.67
CA LYS A 35 -8.84 -9.96 -5.43
C LYS A 35 -8.22 -10.22 -6.79
N ALA A 36 -7.90 -9.15 -7.53
CA ALA A 36 -7.31 -9.23 -8.87
C ALA A 36 -5.93 -9.89 -8.88
N TRP A 37 -5.14 -9.71 -7.81
CA TRP A 37 -3.78 -10.22 -7.69
C TRP A 37 -3.65 -11.45 -6.79
N SER A 38 -4.77 -12.09 -6.45
CA SER A 38 -4.83 -13.23 -5.53
C SER A 38 -3.87 -14.38 -5.91
N GLN A 39 -3.59 -14.58 -7.20
CA GLN A 39 -2.63 -15.58 -7.67
C GLN A 39 -1.16 -15.20 -7.43
N TRP A 40 -0.85 -13.91 -7.31
CA TRP A 40 0.53 -13.40 -7.21
C TRP A 40 0.87 -12.84 -5.82
N LEU A 41 -0.15 -12.48 -5.04
CA LEU A 41 -0.03 -11.97 -3.68
C LEU A 41 -0.07 -13.12 -2.68
N PRO A 42 1.04 -13.43 -1.97
CA PRO A 42 1.05 -14.47 -0.95
C PRO A 42 0.01 -14.19 0.14
N SER A 43 -0.60 -15.24 0.69
CA SER A 43 -1.56 -15.12 1.80
C SER A 43 -0.97 -14.37 3.01
N ALA A 44 0.31 -14.61 3.31
CA ALA A 44 1.05 -13.89 4.36
C ALA A 44 1.18 -12.38 4.10
N SER A 45 1.15 -11.96 2.83
CA SER A 45 1.26 -10.56 2.40
C SER A 45 -0.08 -9.84 2.35
N LEU A 46 -1.21 -10.57 2.41
CA LEU A 46 -2.54 -9.99 2.25
C LEU A 46 -2.87 -8.95 3.33
N LYS A 47 -2.48 -9.22 4.58
CA LYS A 47 -2.75 -8.32 5.71
C LYS A 47 -2.08 -6.96 5.53
N THR A 48 -0.78 -6.93 5.21
CA THR A 48 -0.04 -5.68 4.99
C THR A 48 -0.50 -4.97 3.73
N PHE A 49 -0.80 -5.74 2.68
CA PHE A 49 -1.33 -5.19 1.43
C PHE A 49 -2.68 -4.47 1.64
N LEU A 50 -3.61 -5.07 2.40
CA LEU A 50 -4.88 -4.43 2.72
C LEU A 50 -4.72 -3.24 3.68
N HIS A 51 -3.66 -3.21 4.49
CA HIS A 51 -3.43 -2.11 5.43
C HIS A 51 -2.90 -0.84 4.76
N GLY A 52 -2.03 -0.96 3.77
CA GLY A 52 -1.38 0.22 3.16
C GLY A 52 -0.93 0.03 1.72
N GLY A 53 -1.30 -1.05 1.05
CA GLY A 53 -0.89 -1.34 -0.33
C GLY A 53 0.58 -1.74 -0.49
N TYR A 54 1.29 -1.97 0.61
CA TYR A 54 2.68 -2.43 0.64
C TYR A 54 2.77 -3.86 1.15
N TYR A 55 3.81 -4.58 0.71
CA TYR A 55 4.04 -5.97 1.14
C TYR A 55 5.45 -6.45 0.86
N SER A 56 5.86 -7.54 1.50
CA SER A 56 7.10 -8.24 1.20
C SER A 56 6.84 -9.68 0.79
N ARG A 57 7.76 -10.25 0.01
CA ARG A 57 7.77 -11.67 -0.38
C ARG A 57 9.21 -12.15 -0.53
N SER A 58 9.55 -13.25 0.14
CA SER A 58 10.81 -13.96 -0.12
C SER A 58 10.71 -14.75 -1.42
N ILE A 59 11.67 -14.56 -2.32
CA ILE A 59 11.81 -15.33 -3.57
C ILE A 59 12.75 -16.51 -3.36
N THR A 60 13.82 -16.27 -2.61
CA THR A 60 14.75 -17.31 -2.15
C THR A 60 15.08 -17.04 -0.67
N PRO A 61 15.77 -17.97 0.03
CA PRO A 61 16.22 -17.71 1.39
C PRO A 61 17.16 -16.49 1.53
N ARG A 62 17.75 -16.00 0.43
CA ARG A 62 18.68 -14.88 0.40
C ARG A 62 18.17 -13.65 -0.37
N LEU A 63 16.97 -13.73 -0.94
CA LEU A 63 16.39 -12.65 -1.74
C LEU A 63 14.94 -12.39 -1.32
N ARG A 64 14.70 -11.18 -0.82
CA ARG A 64 13.38 -10.67 -0.47
C ARG A 64 13.03 -9.51 -1.38
N ILE A 65 11.82 -9.54 -1.93
CA ILE A 65 11.21 -8.40 -2.62
C ILE A 65 10.39 -7.63 -1.58
N ILE A 66 10.56 -6.32 -1.57
CA ILE A 66 9.76 -5.37 -0.80
C ILE A 66 9.07 -4.45 -1.80
N VAL A 67 7.74 -4.39 -1.72
CA VAL A 67 6.90 -3.52 -2.52
C VAL A 67 6.36 -2.43 -1.62
N LEU A 68 6.64 -1.18 -1.98
CA LEU A 68 6.16 0.01 -1.29
C LEU A 68 4.99 0.61 -2.07
N ASN A 69 4.04 1.19 -1.35
CA ASN A 69 3.03 2.06 -1.92
C ASN A 69 3.56 3.50 -1.90
N ASN A 70 4.12 3.95 -3.03
CA ASN A 70 4.60 5.32 -3.14
C ASN A 70 3.48 6.35 -3.37
N ASN A 71 2.24 5.90 -3.55
CA ASN A 71 1.14 6.83 -3.80
C ASN A 71 0.74 7.56 -2.51
N VAL A 72 0.96 6.97 -1.33
CA VAL A 72 0.69 7.66 -0.05
C VAL A 72 1.65 8.82 0.19
N CYS A 73 2.90 8.71 -0.28
CA CYS A 73 3.92 9.74 -0.16
C CYS A 73 3.98 10.70 -1.38
N PHE A 74 3.05 10.59 -2.33
CA PHE A 74 3.03 11.44 -3.52
C PHE A 74 2.57 12.87 -3.20
N VAL A 75 3.29 13.88 -3.70
CA VAL A 75 3.06 15.30 -3.37
C VAL A 75 1.66 15.83 -3.75
N THR A 76 0.97 15.18 -4.69
CA THR A 76 -0.41 15.54 -5.06
C THR A 76 -1.49 14.67 -4.39
N ASN A 77 -1.11 13.78 -3.46
CA ASN A 77 -2.08 13.07 -2.64
C ASN A 77 -2.67 14.03 -1.61
N PHE A 78 -3.91 14.46 -1.82
CA PHE A 78 -4.62 15.43 -0.98
C PHE A 78 -4.59 15.09 0.51
N TRP A 79 -4.59 13.80 0.84
CA TRP A 79 -4.62 13.33 2.23
C TRP A 79 -3.35 13.63 3.03
N GLN A 80 -2.23 13.92 2.38
CA GLN A 80 -1.02 14.35 3.08
C GLN A 80 -1.18 15.67 3.82
N ALA A 81 -2.12 16.54 3.40
CA ALA A 81 -2.39 17.75 4.15
C ALA A 81 -2.95 17.48 5.57
N PHE A 82 -3.43 16.26 5.83
CA PHE A 82 -4.04 15.86 7.10
C PHE A 82 -3.16 14.87 7.87
N GLU A 83 -2.54 13.91 7.18
CA GLU A 83 -1.64 12.91 7.76
C GLU A 83 -0.42 12.70 6.85
N ASP A 84 0.68 13.38 7.15
CA ASP A 84 1.94 13.34 6.41
C ASP A 84 3.02 12.47 7.06
N ARG A 85 2.88 12.16 8.35
CA ARG A 85 3.85 11.36 9.11
C ARG A 85 3.60 9.87 8.92
N ASP A 86 4.47 9.25 8.13
CA ASP A 86 4.52 7.81 7.85
C ASP A 86 3.13 7.15 7.68
N PRO A 87 2.40 7.48 6.59
CA PRO A 87 1.07 6.94 6.36
C PRO A 87 1.07 5.40 6.38
N SER A 88 0.13 4.82 7.14
CA SER A 88 0.04 3.38 7.39
C SER A 88 1.28 2.74 8.04
N GLY A 89 2.20 3.52 8.63
CA GLY A 89 3.41 2.98 9.24
C GLY A 89 4.36 2.29 8.26
N GLN A 90 4.31 2.66 6.96
CA GLN A 90 5.02 1.98 5.89
C GLN A 90 6.55 2.05 6.06
N LEU A 91 7.09 3.19 6.49
CA LEU A 91 8.53 3.38 6.69
C LEU A 91 9.01 2.65 7.94
N GLN A 92 8.25 2.70 9.03
CA GLN A 92 8.53 1.89 10.22
C GLN A 92 8.55 0.39 9.86
N TRP A 93 7.53 -0.07 9.12
CA TRP A 93 7.48 -1.45 8.62
C TRP A 93 8.66 -1.79 7.71
N LEU A 94 9.08 -0.87 6.83
CA LEU A 94 10.23 -1.07 5.95
C LEU A 94 11.52 -1.29 6.76
N VAL A 95 11.75 -0.51 7.82
CA VAL A 95 12.90 -0.68 8.70
C VAL A 95 12.90 -2.09 9.31
N GLU A 96 11.75 -2.56 9.79
CA GLU A 96 11.59 -3.92 10.34
C GLU A 96 11.85 -5.03 9.30
N GLN A 97 11.61 -4.78 8.01
CA GLN A 97 11.91 -5.75 6.95
C GLN A 97 13.41 -5.82 6.58
N LEU A 98 14.18 -4.77 6.90
CA LEU A 98 15.59 -4.62 6.53
C LEU A 98 16.56 -4.97 7.65
N GLN A 99 16.09 -5.07 8.89
CA GLN A 99 16.83 -5.63 10.04
C GLN A 99 16.93 -7.16 9.95
#